data_AF-A0A1X1YYA9-F1
#
_entry.id   AF-A0A1X1YYA9-F1
#
_cell.length_a   1.000
_cell.length_b   1.000
_cell.length_c   1.000
_cell.angle_alpha   90.00
_cell.angle_beta   90.00
_cell.angle_gamma   90.00
#
_symmetry.space_group_name_H-M   'P 1'
#
loop_
_entity.id
_entity.type
_entity.pdbx_description
1 polymer ?
#
loop_
_entity_poly.entity_id
_entity_poly.type
_entity_poly.pdbx_seq_one_letter_code
_entity_poly.pdbx_strand_id
1 'polypeptide(L)'
;MPMSGTPIHGDLEGIGRDAGSLQEISDQQAAIMHSLGSTLEALAPAMRGSAGQAMQVVGEQLIHQGQQFSTAFADHSQKMSNNAHILSTADSDGASLISGVANLI
;
A
#
# COMPACT_ATOMS: atom_id res chain seq x y z
N MET A 1 -31.40 5.99 -24.85
CA MET A 1 -30.38 5.07 -24.30
C MET A 1 -29.59 5.87 -23.28
N PRO A 2 -29.58 5.51 -21.98
CA PRO A 2 -28.76 6.25 -21.03
C PRO A 2 -27.29 5.90 -21.29
N MET A 3 -26.50 6.93 -21.61
CA MET A 3 -25.04 6.85 -21.72
C MET A 3 -24.50 6.50 -20.33
N SER A 4 -23.95 5.30 -20.22
CA SER A 4 -23.26 4.75 -19.05
C SER A 4 -21.96 5.51 -18.77
N GLY A 5 -22.07 6.70 -18.18
CA GLY A 5 -20.96 7.44 -17.61
C GLY A 5 -20.96 7.26 -16.09
N THR A 6 -20.28 6.24 -15.57
CA THR A 6 -20.04 6.02 -14.13
C THR A 6 -19.11 4.85 -13.72
N PRO A 7 -18.39 4.07 -14.57
CA PRO A 7 -17.50 3.03 -14.03
C PRO A 7 -16.27 3.61 -13.29
N ILE A 8 -15.62 4.61 -13.90
CA ILE A 8 -14.29 5.05 -13.47
C ILE A 8 -14.32 5.71 -12.08
N HIS A 9 -15.30 6.56 -11.79
CA HIS A 9 -15.37 7.26 -10.50
C HIS A 9 -15.57 6.31 -9.31
N GLY A 10 -16.40 5.27 -9.46
CA GLY A 10 -16.62 4.26 -8.41
C GLY A 10 -15.39 3.38 -8.19
N ASP A 11 -14.68 3.03 -9.27
CA ASP A 11 -13.44 2.25 -9.18
C ASP A 11 -12.32 3.07 -8.50
N LEU A 12 -12.26 4.39 -8.71
CA LEU A 12 -11.28 5.28 -8.08
C LEU A 12 -11.50 5.49 -6.59
N GLU A 13 -12.75 5.68 -6.15
CA GLU A 13 -13.07 5.72 -4.71
C GLU A 13 -12.77 4.39 -4.02
N GLY A 14 -13.03 3.27 -4.70
CA GLY A 14 -12.66 1.93 -4.24
C GLY A 14 -11.15 1.82 -4.03
N ILE A 15 -10.35 2.19 -5.03
CA ILE A 15 -8.88 2.16 -4.96
C ILE A 15 -8.36 3.04 -3.81
N GLY A 16 -8.91 4.24 -3.61
CA GLY A 16 -8.47 5.12 -2.52
C GLY A 16 -8.75 4.54 -1.13
N ARG A 17 -9.93 3.94 -0.95
CA ARG A 17 -10.33 3.30 0.32
C ARG A 17 -9.53 2.03 0.60
N ASP A 18 -9.31 1.24 -0.44
CA ASP A 18 -8.51 0.01 -0.38
C ASP A 18 -7.05 0.35 -0.05
N ALA A 19 -6.46 1.37 -0.68
CA ALA A 19 -5.08 1.81 -0.44
C ALA A 19 -4.84 2.26 1.01
N GLY A 20 -5.80 2.96 1.63
CA GLY A 20 -5.72 3.33 3.05
C GLY A 20 -5.76 2.11 3.98
N SER A 21 -6.70 1.20 3.74
CA SER A 21 -6.83 -0.05 4.51
C SER A 21 -5.58 -0.93 4.36
N LEU A 22 -5.05 -0.99 3.13
CA LEU A 22 -3.83 -1.68 2.76
C LEU A 22 -2.61 -1.11 3.48
N GLN A 23 -2.52 0.21 3.62
CA GLN A 23 -1.41 0.87 4.33
C GLN A 23 -1.41 0.50 5.82
N GLU A 24 -2.58 0.53 6.45
CA GLU A 24 -2.74 0.15 7.85
C GLU A 24 -2.36 -1.33 8.10
N ILE A 25 -2.71 -2.22 7.17
CA ILE A 25 -2.30 -3.64 7.20
C ILE A 25 -0.78 -3.77 7.04
N SER A 26 -0.17 -2.98 6.16
CA SER A 26 1.28 -3.01 5.94
C SER A 26 2.07 -2.56 7.17
N ASP A 27 1.62 -1.47 7.81
CA ASP A 27 2.23 -0.97 9.04
C ASP A 27 2.11 -2.00 10.18
N GLN A 28 0.95 -2.67 10.30
CA GLN A 28 0.78 -3.78 11.25
C GLN A 28 1.72 -4.94 10.94
N GLN A 29 1.88 -5.33 9.68
CA GLN A 29 2.82 -6.40 9.29
C GLN A 29 4.26 -6.05 9.65
N ALA A 30 4.69 -4.82 9.36
CA ALA A 30 6.03 -4.36 9.71
C ALA A 30 6.26 -4.37 11.23
N ALA A 31 5.26 -3.95 12.01
CA ALA A 31 5.31 -4.01 13.47
C ALA A 31 5.40 -5.45 14.01
N ILE A 32 4.65 -6.39 13.42
CA ILE A 32 4.71 -7.81 13.77
C ILE A 32 6.09 -8.38 13.45
N MET A 33 6.62 -8.11 12.26
CA MET A 33 7.95 -8.59 11.84
C MET A 33 9.05 -8.03 12.75
N HIS A 34 8.95 -6.76 13.12
CA HIS A 34 9.88 -6.14 14.07
C HIS A 34 9.80 -6.80 15.45
N SER A 35 8.58 -6.99 15.98
CA SER A 35 8.37 -7.65 17.28
C SER A 35 8.88 -9.09 17.29
N LEU A 36 8.63 -9.84 16.21
CA LEU A 36 9.13 -11.19 16.04
C LEU A 36 10.66 -11.21 15.99
N GLY A 37 11.28 -10.34 15.19
CA GLY A 37 12.73 -10.27 15.08
C GLY A 37 13.40 -9.92 16.41
N SER A 38 12.86 -8.94 17.13
CA SER A 38 13.33 -8.58 18.48
C SER A 38 13.17 -9.73 19.48
N THR A 39 12.09 -10.51 19.39
CA THR A 39 11.89 -11.69 20.24
C THR A 39 12.95 -12.77 19.95
N LEU A 40 13.28 -13.00 18.69
CA LEU A 40 14.30 -13.97 18.29
C LEU A 40 15.70 -13.53 18.73
N GLU A 41 16.02 -12.24 18.61
CA GLU A 41 17.26 -11.66 19.14
C GLU A 41 17.36 -11.81 20.67
N ALA A 42 16.26 -11.59 21.39
CA ALA A 42 16.21 -11.76 22.84
C ALA A 42 16.36 -13.22 23.29
N LEU A 43 15.91 -14.17 22.46
CA LEU A 43 16.03 -15.62 22.72
C LEU A 43 17.39 -16.18 22.31
N ALA A 44 18.10 -15.54 21.38
CA ALA A 44 19.39 -15.99 20.86
C ALA A 44 20.44 -16.32 21.95
N PRO A 45 20.62 -15.52 23.03
CA PRO A 45 21.58 -15.82 24.09
C PRO A 45 21.23 -17.06 24.93
N ALA A 46 19.94 -17.41 25.00
CA ALA A 46 19.48 -18.59 25.73
C ALA A 46 19.73 -19.88 24.95
N MET A 47 19.99 -19.78 23.64
CA MET A 47 20.26 -20.94 22.78
C MET A 47 21.77 -21.17 22.63
N ARG A 48 22.22 -22.39 22.91
CA ARG A 48 23.65 -22.75 22.80
C ARG A 48 24.07 -22.99 21.34
N GLY A 49 25.25 -22.50 20.99
CA GLY A 49 25.94 -22.84 19.74
C GLY A 49 25.29 -22.22 18.49
N SER A 50 25.31 -22.97 17.39
CA SER A 50 24.82 -22.51 16.07
C SER A 50 23.36 -22.09 16.06
N ALA A 51 22.54 -22.60 16.99
CA ALA A 51 21.13 -22.29 17.06
C ALA A 51 20.88 -20.82 17.49
N GLY A 52 21.64 -20.30 18.47
CA GLY A 52 21.52 -18.88 18.87
C GLY A 52 21.93 -17.94 17.76
N GLN A 53 23.00 -18.29 17.03
CA GLN A 53 23.46 -17.52 15.87
C GLN A 53 22.42 -17.52 14.73
N ALA A 54 21.76 -18.65 14.49
CA ALA A 54 20.67 -18.73 13.53
C ALA A 54 19.47 -17.85 13.92
N MET A 55 19.09 -17.81 15.21
CA MET A 55 18.00 -16.93 15.68
C MET A 55 18.34 -15.46 15.50
N GLN A 56 19.58 -15.07 15.77
CA GLN A 56 20.03 -13.70 15.59
C GLN A 56 19.95 -13.29 14.11
N VAL A 57 20.44 -14.14 13.20
CA VAL A 57 20.35 -13.91 11.74
C VAL A 57 18.90 -13.83 11.27
N VAL A 58 18.03 -14.74 11.72
CA VAL A 58 16.60 -14.72 11.34
C VAL A 58 15.91 -13.48 11.89
N GLY A 59 16.23 -13.08 13.12
CA GLY A 59 15.65 -11.89 13.74
C GLY A 59 16.01 -10.61 12.99
N GLU A 60 17.29 -10.44 12.67
CA GLU A 60 17.81 -9.31 11.90
C GLU A 60 17.21 -9.28 10.48
N GLN A 61 17.10 -10.44 9.83
CA GLN A 61 16.47 -10.59 8.52
C GLN A 61 14.99 -10.17 8.54
N LEU A 62 14.24 -10.57 9.57
CA LEU A 62 12.82 -10.23 9.72
C LEU A 62 12.62 -8.72 9.94
N ILE A 63 13.44 -8.09 10.79
CA ILE A 63 13.39 -6.65 11.00
C ILE A 63 13.67 -5.91 9.69
N HIS A 64 14.73 -6.30 8.99
CA HIS A 64 15.12 -5.67 7.74
C HIS A 64 14.05 -5.85 6.65
N GLN A 65 13.50 -7.06 6.47
CA GLN A 65 12.44 -7.30 5.49
C GLN A 65 11.14 -6.58 5.84
N GLY A 66 10.79 -6.48 7.13
CA GLY A 66 9.63 -5.71 7.56
C GLY A 66 9.75 -4.22 7.20
N GLN A 67 10.93 -3.64 7.41
CA GLN A 67 11.20 -2.25 7.04
C GLN A 67 11.17 -2.01 5.53
N GLN A 68 11.78 -2.90 4.75
CA GLN A 68 11.76 -2.82 3.29
C GLN A 68 10.34 -2.95 2.73
N PHE A 69 9.56 -3.87 3.28
CA PHE A 69 8.17 -4.08 2.89
C PHE A 69 7.33 -2.84 3.19
N SER A 70 7.37 -2.30 4.41
CA SER A 70 6.65 -1.07 4.78
C SER A 70 7.02 0.10 3.87
N THR A 71 8.31 0.28 3.59
CA THR A 71 8.79 1.38 2.72
C THR A 71 8.28 1.23 1.28
N ALA A 72 8.44 0.04 0.69
CA ALA A 72 7.98 -0.22 -0.68
C ALA A 72 6.46 -0.09 -0.80
N PHE A 73 5.75 -0.50 0.25
CA PHE A 73 4.31 -0.39 0.30
C PHE A 73 3.84 1.06 0.39
N ALA A 74 4.45 1.87 1.26
CA ALA A 74 4.15 3.29 1.39
C ALA A 74 4.34 4.03 0.04
N ASP A 75 5.43 3.74 -0.67
CA ASP A 75 5.68 4.26 -2.03
C ASP A 75 4.60 3.79 -3.03
N HIS A 76 4.19 2.53 -2.97
CA HIS A 76 3.11 2.00 -3.81
C HIS A 76 1.78 2.71 -3.53
N SER A 77 1.41 2.88 -2.25
CA SER A 77 0.18 3.58 -1.85
C SER A 77 0.16 5.03 -2.33
N GLN A 78 1.29 5.75 -2.22
CA GLN A 78 1.41 7.10 -2.76
C GLN A 78 1.20 7.15 -4.27
N LYS A 79 1.79 6.19 -5.02
CA LYS A 79 1.59 6.10 -6.47
C LYS A 79 0.15 5.80 -6.84
N MET A 80 -0.53 4.93 -6.11
CA MET A 80 -1.96 4.67 -6.33
C MET A 80 -2.81 5.92 -6.05
N SER A 81 -2.53 6.63 -4.96
CA SER A 81 -3.22 7.90 -4.65
C SER A 81 -3.02 8.94 -5.75
N ASN A 82 -1.79 9.06 -6.29
CA ASN A 82 -1.50 9.97 -7.40
C ASN A 82 -2.26 9.58 -8.68
N ASN A 83 -2.25 8.29 -9.03
CA ASN A 83 -2.99 7.79 -10.18
C ASN A 83 -4.49 8.07 -10.02
N ALA A 84 -5.02 7.88 -8.81
CA ALA A 84 -6.42 8.14 -8.54
C ALA A 84 -6.79 9.61 -8.77
N HIS A 85 -5.93 10.53 -8.32
CA HIS A 85 -6.10 11.97 -8.54
C HIS A 85 -6.01 12.36 -10.03
N ILE A 86 -5.03 11.82 -10.76
CA ILE A 86 -4.87 12.07 -12.20
C ILE A 86 -6.10 11.61 -12.98
N LEU A 87 -6.59 10.40 -12.70
CA LEU A 87 -7.76 9.85 -13.38
C LEU A 87 -9.04 10.63 -13.04
N SER A 88 -9.22 11.03 -11.78
CA SER A 88 -10.33 11.90 -11.37
C SER A 88 -10.31 13.26 -12.08
N THR A 89 -9.13 13.83 -12.29
CA THR A 89 -8.98 15.13 -12.97
C THR A 89 -9.27 14.99 -14.47
N ALA A 90 -8.71 13.96 -15.12
CA ALA A 90 -8.97 13.68 -16.52
C ALA A 90 -10.44 13.40 -16.83
N ASP A 91 -11.15 12.73 -15.91
CA ASP A 91 -12.59 12.46 -16.01
C ASP A 91 -13.41 13.76 -15.93
N SER A 92 -13.09 14.64 -14.97
CA SER A 92 -13.72 15.96 -14.83
C SER A 92 -13.51 16.82 -16.09
N ASP A 93 -12.28 16.86 -16.61
CA ASP A 93 -11.95 17.59 -17.83
C ASP A 93 -12.71 17.03 -19.04
N GLY A 94 -12.75 15.71 -19.19
CA GLY A 94 -13.51 15.02 -20.25
C GLY A 94 -15.00 15.31 -20.18
N ALA A 95 -15.61 15.25 -19.00
CA ALA A 95 -17.02 15.57 -18.80
C ALA A 95 -17.34 17.03 -19.15
N SER A 96 -16.44 17.96 -18.83
CA SER A 96 -16.59 19.38 -19.18
C SER A 96 -16.55 19.60 -20.70
N LEU A 97 -15.64 18.91 -21.40
CA LEU A 97 -15.53 18.98 -22.86
C LEU A 97 -16.76 18.39 -23.55
N ILE A 98 -17.24 17.23 -23.10
CA ILE A 98 -18.46 16.60 -23.62
C ILE A 98 -19.66 17.52 -23.42
N SER A 99 -19.80 18.13 -22.25
CA SER A 99 -20.87 19.08 -21.96
C SER A 99 -20.79 20.32 -22.85
N GLY A 100 -19.58 20.82 -23.11
CA GLY A 100 -19.35 21.94 -24.03
C GLY A 100 -19.75 21.62 -25.47
N VAL A 101 -19.40 20.43 -25.97
CA VAL A 101 -19.78 19.96 -27.30
C VAL A 101 -21.29 19.73 -27.41
N ALA A 102 -21.92 19.14 -26.39
CA ALA A 102 -23.37 18.92 -26.36
C ALA A 102 -24.17 20.22 -26.39
N ASN A 103 -23.62 21.34 -25.91
CA ASN A 103 -24.24 22.66 -25.97
C ASN A 103 -24.06 23.38 -27.33
N LEU A 104 -23.29 22.80 -28.27
CA LEU A 104 -23.02 23.35 -29.60
C LEU A 104 -23.88 22.71 -30.71
N ILE A 105 -24.70 21.70 -30.39
CA ILE A 105 -25.58 20.96 -31.30
C ILE A 105 -27.05 21.18 -30.90
#